data_AF-A0A377Z9E0-F1
#
_entry.id   AF-A0A377Z9E0-F1
#
_cell.length_a   1.000
_cell.length_b   1.000
_cell.length_c   1.000
_cell.angle_alpha   90.00
_cell.angle_beta   90.00
_cell.angle_gamma   90.00
#
_symmetry.space_group_name_H-M   'P 1'
#
loop_
_entity.id
_entity.type
_entity.pdbx_description
1 polymer ?
#
loop_
_entity_poly.entity_id
_entity_poly.type
_entity_poly.pdbx_seq_one_letter_code
_entity_poly.pdbx_strand_id
1 'polypeptide(L)'
;MQCAQLGLEPGGALGHAYLIPFDKRQKVNGRWETVSTEAQLIIGYRGMIDLARRSGQILSISVRTVHANDKFSYSYGLEETLEHSPCETGDRGELTHVYAVARLKDGGVQFEVMSRADVEKVRALSKAGSSGPWVDHFDEMAKKTVIRRLFKYLPVSIELQKAVVMDERAEAGLSQDNAACYHR
;
A
#
# COMPACT_ATOMS: atom_id res chain seq x y z
N MET A 1 11.70 16.98 2.64
CA MET A 1 10.55 17.88 2.92
C MET A 1 9.18 17.16 2.95
N GLN A 2 8.96 16.05 2.22
CA GLN A 2 7.64 15.40 2.11
C GLN A 2 7.12 14.70 3.39
N CYS A 3 7.97 13.99 4.16
CA CYS A 3 7.57 13.43 5.47
C CYS A 3 6.95 14.48 6.40
N ALA A 4 7.61 15.65 6.48
CA ALA A 4 7.16 16.76 7.29
C ALA A 4 5.83 17.35 6.79
N GLN A 5 5.62 17.43 5.46
CA GLN A 5 4.35 17.87 4.89
C GLN A 5 3.18 16.93 5.23
N LEU A 6 3.44 15.62 5.28
CA LEU A 6 2.43 14.63 5.66
C LEU A 6 2.28 14.47 7.18
N GLY A 7 3.14 15.12 7.97
CA GLY A 7 3.20 14.90 9.42
C GLY A 7 3.39 13.42 9.76
N LEU A 8 4.19 12.71 8.95
CA LEU A 8 4.56 11.32 9.19
C LEU A 8 5.99 11.29 9.71
N GLU A 9 6.19 10.65 10.85
CA GLU A 9 7.52 10.44 11.40
C GLU A 9 8.28 9.39 10.56
N PRO A 10 9.47 9.72 10.03
CA PRO A 10 10.31 8.75 9.34
C PRO A 10 10.92 7.79 10.36
N GLY A 11 10.66 6.51 10.20
CA GLY A 11 11.18 5.49 11.11
C GLY A 11 10.39 4.18 11.03
N GLY A 12 11.10 3.07 10.87
CA GLY A 12 10.47 1.75 10.73
C GLY A 12 9.65 1.30 11.94
N ALA A 13 9.85 1.90 13.12
CA ALA A 13 9.24 1.49 14.38
C ALA A 13 7.71 1.59 14.41
N LEU A 14 7.13 2.64 13.79
CA LEU A 14 5.67 2.83 13.73
C LEU A 14 5.06 2.29 12.43
N GLY A 15 5.89 1.96 11.44
CA GLY A 15 5.44 1.55 10.10
C GLY A 15 4.68 2.62 9.34
N HIS A 16 4.89 3.89 9.70
CA HIS A 16 4.23 5.05 9.09
C HIS A 16 4.88 5.45 7.78
N ALA A 17 6.21 5.58 7.78
CA ALA A 17 6.98 5.92 6.61
C ALA A 17 8.42 5.42 6.70
N TYR A 18 8.99 5.10 5.55
CA TYR A 18 10.33 4.57 5.36
C TYR A 18 11.07 5.45 4.36
N LEU A 19 12.32 5.79 4.67
CA LEU A 19 13.24 6.39 3.71
C LEU A 19 14.12 5.28 3.18
N ILE A 20 13.97 4.94 1.90
CA ILE A 20 14.70 3.83 1.29
C ILE A 20 15.63 4.39 0.20
N PRO A 21 16.92 4.02 0.18
CA PRO A 21 17.82 4.41 -0.89
C PRO A 21 17.50 3.62 -2.16
N PHE A 22 17.39 4.33 -3.29
CA PHE A 22 17.26 3.74 -4.60
C PHE A 22 18.47 4.12 -5.46
N ASP A 23 19.24 3.10 -5.84
CA ASP A 23 20.35 3.25 -6.76
C ASP A 23 19.85 3.43 -8.19
N LYS A 24 20.27 4.54 -8.79
CA LYS A 24 20.19 4.76 -10.23
C LYS A 24 21.45 4.18 -10.84
N ARG A 25 21.28 3.13 -11.63
CA ARG A 25 22.38 2.46 -12.33
C ARG A 25 22.34 2.80 -13.81
N GLN A 26 23.50 3.10 -14.36
CA GLN A 26 23.70 3.32 -15.80
C GLN A 26 24.86 2.47 -16.29
N LYS A 27 24.83 2.13 -17.57
CA LYS A 27 25.90 1.37 -18.20
C LYS A 27 26.98 2.34 -18.65
N VAL A 28 28.08 2.40 -17.91
CA VAL A 28 29.26 3.20 -18.23
C VAL A 28 30.35 2.24 -18.71
N ASN A 29 30.87 2.44 -19.93
CA ASN A 29 31.92 1.59 -20.53
C ASN A 29 31.63 0.09 -20.46
N GLY A 30 30.37 -0.30 -20.67
CA GLY A 30 29.94 -1.69 -20.66
C GLY A 30 29.67 -2.29 -19.26
N ARG A 31 29.97 -1.56 -18.18
CA ARG A 31 29.73 -1.99 -16.79
C ARG A 31 28.56 -1.23 -16.18
N TRP A 32 27.77 -1.90 -15.34
CA TRP A 32 26.68 -1.28 -14.60
C TRP A 32 27.23 -0.58 -13.37
N GLU A 33 27.28 0.75 -13.42
CA GLU A 33 27.75 1.59 -12.32
C GLU A 33 26.58 2.35 -11.70
N THR A 34 26.59 2.48 -10.36
CA THR A 34 25.65 3.35 -9.66
C THR A 34 26.09 4.79 -9.86
N VAL A 35 25.26 5.57 -10.57
CA VAL A 35 25.55 6.98 -10.91
C VAL A 35 24.96 7.95 -9.90
N SER A 36 23.88 7.57 -9.23
CA SER A 36 23.34 8.30 -8.09
C SER A 36 22.56 7.35 -7.18
N THR A 37 22.50 7.66 -5.89
CA THR A 37 21.60 7.03 -4.93
C THR A 37 20.68 8.10 -4.40
N GLU A 38 19.38 7.94 -4.63
CA GLU A 38 18.35 8.89 -4.22
C GLU A 38 17.50 8.25 -3.11
N ALA A 39 17.33 8.95 -1.99
CA ALA A 39 16.44 8.50 -0.92
C ALA A 39 14.99 8.79 -1.30
N GLN A 40 14.17 7.75 -1.41
CA GLN A 40 12.74 7.87 -1.69
C GLN A 40 11.93 7.64 -0.42
N LEU A 41 10.81 8.37 -0.32
CA LEU A 41 9.85 8.22 0.76
C LEU A 41 8.82 7.16 0.38
N ILE A 42 8.78 6.07 1.13
CA ILE A 42 7.76 5.03 1.02
C ILE A 42 6.82 5.15 2.21
N ILE A 43 5.52 5.26 1.97
CA ILE A 43 4.54 5.37 3.03
C ILE A 43 4.03 3.97 3.36
N GLY A 44 4.13 3.59 4.63
CA GLY A 44 3.58 2.33 5.09
C GLY A 44 2.06 2.39 5.19
N TYR A 45 1.38 1.24 5.15
CA TYR A 45 -0.08 1.21 5.22
C TYR A 45 -0.64 1.81 6.51
N ARG A 46 0.08 1.70 7.63
CA ARG A 46 -0.30 2.33 8.90
C ARG A 46 -0.26 3.85 8.80
N GLY A 47 0.73 4.41 8.11
CA GLY A 47 0.79 5.85 7.81
C GLY A 47 -0.37 6.29 6.93
N MET A 48 -0.75 5.49 5.93
CA MET A 48 -1.94 5.78 5.11
C MET A 48 -3.24 5.73 5.93
N ILE A 49 -3.39 4.75 6.85
CA ILE A 49 -4.55 4.69 7.76
C ILE A 49 -4.59 5.93 8.65
N ASP A 50 -3.45 6.34 9.23
CA ASP A 50 -3.40 7.53 10.08
C ASP A 50 -3.82 8.78 9.30
N LEU A 51 -3.25 9.00 8.11
CA LEU A 51 -3.62 10.10 7.23
C LEU A 51 -5.11 10.05 6.87
N ALA A 52 -5.66 8.87 6.60
CA ALA A 52 -7.06 8.71 6.25
C ALA A 52 -7.99 9.11 7.40
N ARG A 53 -7.63 8.78 8.65
CA ARG A 53 -8.41 9.14 9.83
C ARG A 53 -8.43 10.66 10.08
N ARG A 54 -7.40 11.39 9.64
CA ARG A 54 -7.35 12.86 9.75
C ARG A 54 -8.42 13.57 8.93
N SER A 55 -9.02 12.93 7.92
CA SER A 55 -10.15 13.51 7.18
C SER A 55 -11.37 13.75 8.08
N GLY A 56 -11.44 13.06 9.22
CA GLY A 56 -12.58 13.11 10.11
C GLY A 56 -13.83 12.44 9.55
N GLN A 57 -13.81 11.87 8.34
CA GLN A 57 -14.94 11.14 7.73
C GLN A 57 -14.87 9.63 7.98
N ILE A 58 -13.68 9.12 8.30
CA ILE A 58 -13.40 7.71 8.48
C ILE A 58 -13.41 7.35 9.97
N LEU A 59 -14.29 6.44 10.37
CA LEU A 59 -14.35 5.88 11.73
C LEU A 59 -13.23 4.88 11.96
N SER A 60 -13.07 3.93 11.04
CA SER A 60 -12.06 2.89 11.13
C SER A 60 -11.70 2.33 9.76
N ILE A 61 -10.46 1.87 9.64
CA ILE A 61 -10.00 1.05 8.52
C ILE A 61 -9.41 -0.22 9.10
N SER A 62 -9.81 -1.36 8.54
CA SER A 62 -9.25 -2.67 8.85
C SER A 62 -8.73 -3.32 7.59
N VAL A 63 -7.59 -3.99 7.68
CA VAL A 63 -7.01 -4.78 6.59
C VAL A 63 -6.69 -6.15 7.15
N ARG A 64 -7.00 -7.20 6.39
CA ARG A 64 -6.86 -8.61 6.83
C ARG A 64 -6.44 -9.48 5.66
N THR A 65 -5.66 -10.50 5.97
CA THR A 65 -5.36 -11.62 5.06
C THR A 65 -6.33 -12.76 5.32
N VAL A 66 -6.72 -13.42 4.25
CA VAL A 66 -7.56 -14.60 4.22
C VAL A 66 -6.70 -15.75 3.70
N HIS A 67 -6.79 -16.88 4.36
CA HIS A 67 -6.00 -18.07 4.09
C HIS A 67 -6.91 -19.25 3.75
N ALA A 68 -6.32 -20.31 3.20
CA ALA A 68 -7.04 -21.45 2.65
C ALA A 68 -8.04 -22.10 3.63
N ASN A 69 -7.71 -22.12 4.92
CA ASN A 69 -8.54 -22.76 5.95
C ASN A 69 -9.47 -21.78 6.69
N ASP A 70 -9.48 -20.49 6.30
CA ASP A 70 -10.42 -19.51 6.84
C ASP A 70 -11.81 -19.70 6.21
N LYS A 71 -12.87 -19.34 6.94
CA LYS A 71 -14.21 -19.20 6.34
C LYS A 71 -14.33 -17.79 5.81
N PHE A 72 -14.47 -17.64 4.50
CA PHE A 72 -14.54 -16.34 3.84
C PHE A 72 -15.57 -16.33 2.71
N SER A 73 -16.42 -15.31 2.72
CA SER A 73 -17.41 -15.04 1.67
C SER A 73 -17.60 -13.54 1.51
N TYR A 74 -17.94 -13.11 0.29
CA TYR A 74 -18.28 -11.71 0.01
C TYR A 74 -19.20 -11.61 -1.21
N SER A 75 -19.96 -10.52 -1.29
CA SER A 75 -20.82 -10.20 -2.43
C SER A 75 -20.85 -8.70 -2.69
N TYR A 76 -20.84 -8.29 -3.96
CA TYR A 76 -20.98 -6.89 -4.39
C TYR A 76 -22.39 -6.55 -4.88
N GLY A 77 -23.41 -7.30 -4.46
CA GLY A 77 -24.79 -7.05 -4.88
C GLY A 77 -25.26 -5.64 -4.51
N LEU A 78 -26.55 -5.36 -4.72
CA LEU A 78 -27.14 -4.09 -4.24
C LEU A 78 -26.90 -3.87 -2.74
N GLU A 79 -26.78 -4.96 -1.99
CA GLU A 79 -26.32 -4.99 -0.62
C GLU A 79 -24.99 -5.75 -0.57
N GLU A 80 -23.90 -5.01 -0.36
CA GLU A 80 -22.58 -5.60 -0.28
C GLU A 80 -22.40 -6.32 1.07
N THR A 81 -21.82 -7.52 1.04
CA THR A 81 -21.55 -8.30 2.26
C THR A 81 -20.10 -8.81 2.25
N LEU A 82 -19.52 -8.92 3.44
CA LEU A 82 -18.21 -9.52 3.65
C LEU A 82 -18.21 -10.23 4.99
N GLU A 83 -17.98 -11.53 4.97
CA GLU A 83 -17.85 -12.37 6.16
C GLU A 83 -16.48 -13.02 6.17
N HIS A 84 -15.82 -12.96 7.32
CA HIS A 84 -14.53 -13.59 7.52
C HIS A 84 -14.43 -14.14 8.94
N SER A 85 -14.27 -15.45 9.07
CA SER A 85 -13.91 -16.12 10.32
C SER A 85 -12.59 -16.85 10.12
N PRO A 86 -11.49 -16.31 10.69
CA PRO A 86 -10.18 -16.96 10.62
C PRO A 86 -10.21 -18.36 11.23
N CYS A 87 -9.40 -19.27 10.70
CA CYS A 87 -9.13 -20.54 11.36
C CYS A 87 -8.38 -20.27 12.69
N GLU A 88 -8.99 -20.64 13.82
CA GLU A 88 -8.43 -20.36 15.16
C GLU A 88 -7.39 -21.38 15.61
N THR A 89 -7.38 -22.58 15.03
CA THR A 89 -6.52 -23.69 15.45
C THR A 89 -5.79 -24.31 14.26
N GLY A 90 -4.53 -24.70 14.48
CA GLY A 90 -3.70 -25.30 13.44
C GLY A 90 -3.14 -24.28 12.44
N ASP A 91 -2.71 -24.79 11.29
CA ASP A 91 -2.19 -23.98 10.20
C ASP A 91 -3.36 -23.36 9.40
N ARG A 92 -3.33 -22.03 9.21
CA ARG A 92 -4.31 -21.31 8.38
C ARG A 92 -4.14 -21.62 6.89
N GLY A 93 -2.96 -22.11 6.49
CA GLY A 93 -2.60 -22.42 5.11
C GLY A 93 -2.21 -21.20 4.30
N GLU A 94 -2.11 -21.40 2.99
CA GLU A 94 -1.67 -20.37 2.03
C GLU A 94 -2.64 -19.18 1.95
N LEU A 95 -2.09 -17.99 1.69
CA LEU A 95 -2.89 -16.78 1.46
C LEU A 95 -3.73 -16.93 0.19
N THR A 96 -5.05 -16.77 0.31
CA THR A 96 -5.99 -16.84 -0.82
C THR A 96 -6.50 -15.48 -1.22
N HIS A 97 -6.79 -14.61 -0.25
CA HIS A 97 -7.30 -13.27 -0.48
C HIS A 97 -6.72 -12.28 0.54
N VAL A 98 -6.82 -11.01 0.22
CA VAL A 98 -6.59 -9.90 1.15
C VAL A 98 -7.72 -8.91 0.97
N TYR A 99 -8.22 -8.34 2.05
CA TYR A 99 -9.27 -7.33 1.97
C TYR A 99 -9.02 -6.17 2.91
N ALA A 100 -9.61 -5.02 2.56
CA ALA A 100 -9.66 -3.83 3.39
C ALA A 100 -11.10 -3.37 3.54
N VAL A 101 -11.48 -2.91 4.73
CA VAL A 101 -12.81 -2.35 5.04
C VAL A 101 -12.62 -1.00 5.68
N ALA A 102 -13.31 0.02 5.17
CA ALA A 102 -13.47 1.32 5.78
C ALA A 102 -14.90 1.51 6.26
N ARG A 103 -15.06 2.00 7.49
CA ARG A 103 -16.34 2.46 8.04
C ARG A 103 -16.34 3.98 8.08
N LEU A 104 -17.38 4.60 7.53
CA LEU A 104 -17.54 6.04 7.47
C LEU A 104 -18.49 6.54 8.57
N LYS A 105 -18.39 7.82 8.91
CA LYS A 105 -19.22 8.44 9.97
C LYS A 105 -20.70 8.52 9.62
N ASP A 106 -21.04 8.55 8.35
CA ASP A 106 -22.41 8.57 7.84
C ASP A 106 -23.08 7.18 7.84
N GLY A 107 -22.38 6.14 8.33
CA GLY A 107 -22.86 4.77 8.36
C GLY A 107 -22.48 3.98 7.10
N GLY A 108 -21.86 4.61 6.10
CA GLY A 108 -21.33 3.94 4.92
C GLY A 108 -20.25 2.91 5.28
N VAL A 109 -20.25 1.79 4.58
CA VAL A 109 -19.19 0.79 4.62
C VAL A 109 -18.68 0.62 3.20
N GLN A 110 -17.36 0.61 3.06
CA GLN A 110 -16.70 0.40 1.78
C GLN A 110 -15.64 -0.67 1.98
N PHE A 111 -15.59 -1.67 1.10
CA PHE A 111 -14.55 -2.68 1.16
C PHE A 111 -13.98 -3.01 -0.21
N GLU A 112 -12.74 -3.48 -0.21
CA GLU A 112 -12.04 -3.97 -1.37
C GLU A 112 -11.49 -5.35 -1.07
N VAL A 113 -11.61 -6.29 -2.01
CA VAL A 113 -11.07 -7.65 -1.92
C VAL A 113 -10.14 -7.87 -3.11
N MET A 114 -8.99 -8.47 -2.85
CA MET A 114 -8.06 -8.92 -3.88
C MET A 114 -7.75 -10.39 -3.66
N SER A 115 -7.84 -11.19 -4.71
CA SER A 115 -7.32 -12.55 -4.69
C SER A 115 -5.79 -12.55 -4.63
N ARG A 116 -5.20 -13.68 -4.20
CA ARG A 116 -3.76 -13.91 -4.29
C ARG A 116 -3.23 -13.64 -5.69
N ALA A 117 -3.96 -14.09 -6.71
CA ALA A 117 -3.59 -13.88 -8.11
C ALA A 117 -3.56 -12.38 -8.49
N ASP A 118 -4.50 -11.58 -7.98
CA ASP A 118 -4.51 -10.13 -8.23
C ASP A 118 -3.35 -9.42 -7.53
N VAL A 119 -2.99 -9.86 -6.32
CA VAL A 119 -1.79 -9.37 -5.62
C VAL A 119 -0.51 -9.71 -6.40
N GLU A 120 -0.40 -10.94 -6.92
CA GLU A 120 0.75 -11.34 -7.73
C GLU A 120 0.86 -10.54 -9.04
N LYS A 121 -0.26 -10.16 -9.67
CA LYS A 121 -0.24 -9.23 -10.83
C LYS A 121 0.38 -7.88 -10.45
N VAL A 122 0.04 -7.34 -9.28
CA VAL A 122 0.65 -6.09 -8.79
C VAL A 122 2.13 -6.28 -8.48
N ARG A 123 2.50 -7.39 -7.84
CA ARG A 123 3.90 -7.74 -7.57
C ARG A 123 4.73 -7.81 -8.85
N ALA A 124 4.19 -8.41 -9.91
CA ALA A 124 4.88 -8.53 -11.20
C ALA A 124 5.18 -7.17 -11.87
N LEU A 125 4.39 -6.14 -11.58
CA LEU A 125 4.61 -4.77 -12.05
C LEU A 125 5.57 -3.97 -11.18
N SER A 126 5.86 -4.44 -9.95
CA SER A 126 6.75 -3.75 -9.03
C SER A 126 8.22 -3.99 -9.41
N LYS A 127 9.03 -2.94 -9.37
CA LYS A 127 10.49 -3.05 -9.57
C LYS A 127 11.15 -3.95 -8.53
N ALA A 128 10.56 -4.03 -7.34
CA ALA A 128 10.99 -4.90 -6.25
C ALA A 128 10.22 -6.23 -6.22
N GLY A 129 9.47 -6.61 -7.27
CA GLY A 129 8.62 -7.80 -7.24
C GLY A 129 9.37 -9.10 -6.91
N SER A 130 10.63 -9.22 -7.32
CA SER A 130 11.48 -10.38 -7.06
C SER A 130 12.48 -10.19 -5.91
N SER A 131 12.39 -9.12 -5.11
CA SER A 131 13.39 -8.80 -4.09
C SER A 131 12.84 -8.00 -2.91
N GLY A 132 13.48 -8.07 -1.75
CA GLY A 132 13.15 -7.22 -0.60
C GLY A 132 11.74 -7.51 -0.07
N PRO A 133 10.91 -6.48 0.24
CA PRO A 133 9.66 -6.67 0.98
C PRO A 133 8.66 -7.63 0.34
N TRP A 134 8.64 -7.78 -0.99
CA TRP A 134 7.76 -8.75 -1.66
C TRP A 134 8.17 -10.22 -1.41
N VAL A 135 9.43 -10.46 -1.05
CA VAL A 135 9.95 -11.79 -0.70
C VAL A 135 9.89 -12.00 0.81
N ASP A 136 10.37 -11.02 1.57
CA ASP A 136 10.53 -11.15 3.03
C ASP A 136 9.22 -10.91 3.80
N HIS A 137 8.32 -10.10 3.24
CA HIS A 137 7.12 -9.58 3.91
C HIS A 137 5.90 -9.51 2.96
N PHE A 138 5.66 -10.58 2.20
CA PHE A 138 4.60 -10.64 1.18
C PHE A 138 3.22 -10.20 1.70
N ASP A 139 2.79 -10.69 2.87
CA ASP A 139 1.49 -10.36 3.45
C ASP A 139 1.33 -8.86 3.74
N GLU A 140 2.39 -8.20 4.20
CA GLU A 140 2.38 -6.75 4.44
C GLU A 140 2.29 -5.97 3.11
N MET A 141 2.93 -6.47 2.05
CA MET A 141 2.80 -5.91 0.70
C MET A 141 1.41 -6.14 0.10
N ALA A 142 0.80 -7.30 0.34
CA ALA A 142 -0.58 -7.58 -0.05
C ALA A 142 -1.56 -6.62 0.65
N LYS A 143 -1.42 -6.42 1.97
CA LYS A 143 -2.21 -5.46 2.76
C LYS A 143 -2.04 -4.03 2.24
N LYS A 144 -0.80 -3.62 1.96
CA LYS A 144 -0.49 -2.29 1.39
C LYS A 144 -1.11 -2.10 0.00
N THR A 145 -1.21 -3.17 -0.78
CA THR A 145 -1.81 -3.13 -2.11
C THR A 145 -3.32 -2.92 -2.05
N VAL A 146 -4.05 -3.72 -1.27
CA VAL A 146 -5.51 -3.62 -1.22
C VAL A 146 -6.01 -2.33 -0.58
N ILE A 147 -5.30 -1.82 0.43
CA ILE A 147 -5.69 -0.56 1.07
C ILE A 147 -5.52 0.64 0.12
N ARG A 148 -4.49 0.63 -0.74
CA ARG A 148 -4.30 1.68 -1.75
C ARG A 148 -5.43 1.69 -2.77
N ARG A 149 -5.93 0.51 -3.15
CA ARG A 149 -7.09 0.39 -4.00
C ARG A 149 -8.36 0.92 -3.32
N LEU A 150 -8.58 0.56 -2.05
CA LEU A 150 -9.69 1.09 -1.26
C LEU A 150 -9.66 2.63 -1.17
N PHE A 151 -8.49 3.25 -0.98
CA PHE A 151 -8.37 4.72 -0.88
C PHE A 151 -8.85 5.49 -2.12
N LYS A 152 -8.91 4.85 -3.29
CA LYS A 152 -9.43 5.48 -4.52
C LYS A 152 -10.93 5.78 -4.43
N TYR A 153 -11.64 5.11 -3.52
CA TYR A 153 -13.09 5.24 -3.34
C TYR A 153 -13.47 6.02 -2.07
N LEU A 154 -12.51 6.30 -1.17
CA LEU A 154 -12.82 6.96 0.10
C LEU A 154 -12.78 8.50 -0.03
N PRO A 155 -13.62 9.23 0.75
CA PRO A 155 -13.56 10.67 0.86
C PRO A 155 -12.37 11.08 1.76
N VAL A 156 -11.17 10.93 1.22
CA VAL A 156 -9.92 11.31 1.87
C VAL A 156 -9.39 12.63 1.32
N SER A 157 -8.52 13.29 2.07
CA SER A 157 -7.96 14.59 1.65
C SER A 157 -7.12 14.45 0.37
N ILE A 158 -7.01 15.56 -0.37
CA ILE A 158 -6.20 15.61 -1.61
C ILE A 158 -4.73 15.28 -1.31
N GLU A 159 -4.24 15.65 -0.13
CA GLU A 159 -2.88 15.31 0.32
C GLU A 159 -2.67 13.81 0.42
N LEU A 160 -3.65 13.05 0.95
CA LEU A 160 -3.56 11.59 1.00
C LEU A 160 -3.63 10.98 -0.39
N GLN A 161 -4.49 11.48 -1.28
CA GLN A 161 -4.52 11.00 -2.67
C GLN A 161 -3.17 11.20 -3.36
N LYS A 162 -2.55 12.37 -3.19
CA LYS A 162 -1.20 12.65 -3.70
C LYS A 162 -0.15 11.72 -3.09
N ALA A 163 -0.23 11.47 -1.78
CA ALA A 163 0.67 10.57 -1.08
C ALA A 163 0.59 9.12 -1.60
N VAL A 164 -0.62 8.62 -1.87
CA VAL A 164 -0.84 7.30 -2.48
C VAL A 164 -0.25 7.23 -3.89
N VAL A 165 -0.49 8.24 -4.73
CA VAL A 165 0.06 8.30 -6.09
C VAL A 165 1.60 8.37 -6.08
N MET A 166 2.19 9.14 -5.17
CA MET A 166 3.64 9.22 -5.01
C MET A 166 4.25 7.89 -4.57
N ASP A 167 3.58 7.16 -3.68
CA ASP A 167 4.01 5.85 -3.23
C ASP A 167 3.88 4.78 -4.34
N GLU A 168 2.82 4.82 -5.15
CA GLU A 168 2.68 3.98 -6.36
C GLU A 168 3.83 4.25 -7.36
N ARG A 169 4.24 5.51 -7.54
CA ARG A 169 5.38 5.87 -8.40
C ARG A 169 6.70 5.31 -7.88
N ALA A 170 6.97 5.40 -6.57
CA ALA A 170 8.19 4.84 -5.99
C ALA A 170 8.26 3.31 -6.18
N GLU A 171 7.14 2.60 -5.98
CA GLU A 171 7.12 1.15 -6.20
C GLU A 171 7.33 0.74 -7.66
N ALA A 172 6.89 1.57 -8.61
CA ALA A 172 7.21 1.42 -10.02
C ALA A 172 8.65 1.83 -10.37
N GLY A 173 9.42 2.34 -9.40
CA GLY A 173 10.78 2.85 -9.60
C GLY A 173 10.82 4.14 -10.41
N LEU A 174 9.72 4.88 -10.46
CA LEU A 174 9.63 6.21 -11.08
C LEU A 174 10.05 7.28 -10.08
N SER A 175 10.54 8.42 -10.57
CA SER A 175 10.88 9.54 -9.71
C SER A 175 9.63 10.09 -9.01
N GLN A 176 9.79 10.39 -7.71
CA GLN A 176 8.79 11.05 -6.88
C GLN A 176 8.89 12.58 -6.95
N ASP A 177 9.83 13.13 -7.71
CA ASP A 177 9.98 14.57 -7.84
C ASP A 177 8.78 15.15 -8.58
N ASN A 178 8.10 16.07 -7.91
CA ASN A 178 7.34 17.12 -8.57
C ASN A 178 8.38 18.11 -9.11
N ALA A 179 9.07 17.78 -10.19
CA ALA A 179 9.73 18.82 -10.96
C ALA A 179 8.63 19.72 -11.53
N ALA A 180 8.22 20.73 -10.75
CA ALA A 180 7.70 21.94 -11.33
C ALA A 180 8.76 22.36 -12.35
N CYS A 181 8.41 22.32 -13.63
CA CYS A 181 9.22 22.85 -14.70
C CYS A 181 9.42 24.34 -14.43
N TYR A 182 10.40 24.69 -13.59
CA TYR A 182 11.01 26.00 -13.62
C TYR A 182 11.98 26.00 -14.80
N HIS A 183 11.41 26.13 -16.00
CA HIS A 183 12.17 26.71 -17.10
C HIS A 183 12.49 28.15 -16.66
N ARG A 184 13.76 28.40 -16.37
CA ARG A 184 14.34 29.75 -16.42
C ARG A 184 14.48 30.19 -17.86
#